data_AF-A0A8H3BU91-F1
#
_entry.id   AF-A0A8H3BU91-F1
#
_cell.length_a   1.000
_cell.length_b   1.000
_cell.length_c   1.000
_cell.angle_alpha   90.00
_cell.angle_beta   90.00
_cell.angle_gamma   90.00
#
_symmetry.space_group_name_H-M   'P 1'
#
loop_
_entity.id
_entity.type
_entity.pdbx_description
1 polymer ?
#
loop_
_entity_poly.entity_id
_entity_poly.type
_entity_poly.pdbx_seq_one_letter_code
_entity_poly.pdbx_strand_id
1 'polypeptide(L)'
;MLLSISPGTYTIRDTDSGRVLDYYGGQTRIGTWEQNHGDNQKASAHTLEFHPQLLLNTIQWHVKCYPGNLGYAIQNVHTKKYIPMKTDGSYMHGADESDAAMFNLEHQFQNYYLIRSIETNAYLDHPYIELDGSYTPVGFTNKDTPQGCFWRLEKINDNTGSVLKPRRNKPISKPPESQPNTSFQGSSSVYTDDVYLYTDMLFNMPRMPFTRDQRVAALDWARKLGATNVPTIESFDECERRLEATMGNRNNPCRNE
;
A
#
# COMPACT_ATOMS: atom_id res chain seq x y z
N MET A 1 10.05 16.01 10.36
CA MET A 1 9.91 16.26 8.91
C MET A 1 9.17 15.04 8.37
N LEU A 2 7.90 15.16 7.96
CA LEU A 2 7.16 14.02 7.41
C LEU A 2 7.89 13.54 6.14
N LEU A 3 8.24 12.26 6.03
CA LEU A 3 8.80 11.70 4.82
C LEU A 3 7.73 11.76 3.72
N SER A 4 7.79 12.79 2.87
CA SER A 4 6.95 12.90 1.70
C SER A 4 7.49 11.96 0.61
N ILE A 5 6.59 11.17 0.00
CA ILE A 5 6.97 10.35 -1.14
C ILE A 5 7.33 11.25 -2.33
N SER A 6 8.41 10.94 -3.03
CA SER A 6 8.79 11.66 -4.25
C SER A 6 7.77 11.41 -5.36
N PRO A 7 7.32 12.43 -6.11
CA PRO A 7 6.55 12.19 -7.32
C PRO A 7 7.29 11.27 -8.31
N GLY A 8 6.56 10.46 -9.07
CA GLY A 8 7.15 9.55 -10.06
C GLY A 8 6.17 8.50 -10.56
N THR A 9 6.71 7.48 -11.24
CA THR A 9 5.95 6.31 -11.68
C THR A 9 6.17 5.16 -10.72
N TYR A 10 5.09 4.49 -10.32
CA TYR A 10 5.07 3.44 -9.31
C TYR A 10 4.24 2.25 -9.74
N THR A 11 4.60 1.06 -9.22
CA THR A 11 3.66 -0.05 -9.05
C THR A 11 3.09 0.02 -7.63
N ILE A 12 1.78 -0.20 -7.50
CA ILE A 12 1.06 -0.11 -6.22
C ILE A 12 0.50 -1.50 -5.92
N ARG A 13 0.83 -2.07 -4.76
CA ARG A 13 0.44 -3.43 -4.37
C ARG A 13 -0.28 -3.44 -3.04
N ASP A 14 -1.32 -4.24 -2.95
CA ASP A 14 -1.91 -4.61 -1.67
C ASP A 14 -0.91 -5.48 -0.91
N THR A 15 -0.68 -5.17 0.37
CA THR A 15 0.41 -5.79 1.13
C THR A 15 0.05 -7.14 1.70
N ASP A 16 -1.21 -7.38 2.02
CA ASP A 16 -1.64 -8.67 2.58
C ASP A 16 -1.85 -9.72 1.48
N SER A 17 -2.40 -9.36 0.31
CA SER A 17 -2.63 -10.30 -0.79
C SER A 17 -1.52 -10.32 -1.85
N GLY A 18 -0.64 -9.30 -1.86
CA GLY A 18 0.39 -9.13 -2.89
C GLY A 18 -0.14 -8.71 -4.28
N ARG A 19 -1.46 -8.57 -4.41
CA ARG A 19 -2.14 -8.21 -5.66
C ARG A 19 -1.80 -6.78 -6.07
N VAL A 20 -1.82 -6.52 -7.37
CA VAL A 20 -1.48 -5.20 -7.93
C VAL A 20 -2.75 -4.38 -8.12
N LEU A 21 -2.72 -3.12 -7.70
CA LEU A 21 -3.76 -2.15 -8.02
C LEU A 21 -3.73 -1.85 -9.53
N ASP A 22 -4.83 -2.07 -10.24
CA ASP A 22 -4.92 -1.90 -11.69
C ASP A 22 -6.19 -1.18 -12.13
N TYR A 23 -6.21 -0.87 -13.42
CA TYR A 23 -7.31 -0.29 -14.15
C TYR A 23 -7.79 -1.25 -15.23
N TYR A 24 -9.01 -1.77 -15.08
CA TYR A 24 -9.59 -2.64 -16.10
C TYR A 24 -10.10 -1.83 -17.29
N GLY A 25 -9.35 -1.90 -18.39
CA GLY A 25 -9.65 -1.16 -19.63
C GLY A 25 -11.03 -1.44 -20.22
N GLY A 26 -11.61 -2.63 -19.98
CA GLY A 26 -12.92 -3.01 -20.53
C GLY A 26 -14.14 -2.41 -19.80
N GLN A 27 -14.02 -2.05 -18.52
CA GLN A 27 -15.15 -1.54 -17.73
C GLN A 27 -14.82 -0.28 -16.92
N THR A 28 -13.67 0.35 -17.17
CA THR A 28 -13.20 1.58 -16.50
C THR A 28 -13.07 1.46 -14.97
N ARG A 29 -12.95 0.23 -14.46
CA ARG A 29 -12.96 -0.07 -13.01
C ARG A 29 -11.55 -0.13 -12.44
N ILE A 30 -11.44 0.30 -11.19
CA ILE A 30 -10.22 0.23 -10.38
C ILE A 30 -10.41 -0.89 -9.36
N GLY A 31 -9.40 -1.74 -9.21
CA GLY A 31 -9.38 -2.84 -8.25
C GLY A 31 -8.00 -3.45 -8.11
N THR A 32 -7.94 -4.66 -7.56
CA THR A 32 -6.70 -5.45 -7.51
C THR A 32 -6.85 -6.77 -8.27
N TRP A 33 -5.74 -7.21 -8.84
CA TRP A 33 -5.64 -8.46 -9.58
C TRP A 33 -4.42 -9.27 -9.13
N GLU A 34 -4.52 -10.59 -9.24
CA GLU A 34 -3.31 -11.44 -9.23
C GLU A 34 -2.42 -11.07 -10.40
N GLN A 35 -1.12 -10.96 -10.18
CA GLN A 35 -0.18 -10.61 -11.23
C GLN A 35 0.10 -11.82 -12.13
N ASN A 36 -0.89 -12.21 -12.94
CA ASN A 36 -0.81 -13.41 -13.78
C ASN A 36 -0.61 -13.09 -15.27
N HIS A 37 -0.39 -11.82 -15.63
CA HIS A 37 -0.19 -11.35 -17.02
C HIS A 37 -1.32 -11.77 -18.00
N GLY A 38 -2.51 -12.09 -17.47
CA GLY A 38 -3.66 -12.53 -18.25
C GLY A 38 -4.20 -11.42 -19.14
N ASP A 39 -5.02 -11.78 -20.13
CA ASP A 39 -5.51 -10.87 -21.18
C ASP A 39 -6.20 -9.60 -20.65
N ASN A 40 -6.73 -9.65 -19.42
CA ASN A 40 -7.38 -8.51 -18.76
C ASN A 40 -6.40 -7.49 -18.14
N GLN A 41 -5.13 -7.85 -17.95
CA GLN A 41 -4.02 -6.98 -17.53
C GLN A 41 -3.20 -6.46 -18.72
N LYS A 42 -3.52 -6.92 -19.94
CA LYS A 42 -3.04 -6.34 -21.19
C LYS A 42 -3.89 -5.11 -21.51
N ALA A 43 -3.64 -3.99 -20.82
CA ALA A 43 -4.22 -2.74 -21.28
C ALA A 43 -3.69 -2.43 -22.70
N SER A 44 -4.61 -2.45 -23.68
CA SER A 44 -4.43 -2.08 -25.09
C SER A 44 -3.52 -2.96 -25.95
N ALA A 45 -4.07 -4.08 -26.42
CA ALA A 45 -3.56 -4.78 -27.59
C ALA A 45 -4.17 -4.26 -28.91
N HIS A 46 -4.52 -2.96 -29.03
CA HIS A 46 -4.82 -2.37 -30.34
C HIS A 46 -3.64 -1.62 -30.95
N THR A 47 -2.46 -1.60 -30.30
CA THR A 47 -1.27 -0.90 -30.80
C THR A 47 0.03 -1.68 -30.58
N LEU A 48 0.03 -3.02 -30.59
CA LEU A 48 1.27 -3.80 -30.53
C LEU A 48 1.24 -5.04 -31.44
N GLU A 49 1.15 -4.80 -32.75
CA GLU A 49 2.02 -5.55 -33.65
C GLU A 49 3.39 -4.83 -33.60
N PHE A 50 4.51 -5.56 -33.54
CA PHE A 50 5.90 -5.07 -33.40
C PHE A 50 6.43 -4.81 -31.98
N HIS A 51 6.67 -5.88 -31.20
CA HIS A 51 7.98 -6.21 -30.58
C HIS A 51 7.81 -7.14 -29.35
N PRO A 52 8.19 -8.43 -29.43
CA PRO A 52 7.95 -9.40 -28.36
C PRO A 52 9.01 -9.41 -27.24
N GLN A 53 9.91 -8.42 -27.15
CA GLN A 53 10.98 -8.39 -26.13
C GLN A 53 10.89 -7.23 -25.11
N LEU A 54 9.80 -6.46 -25.08
CA LEU A 54 9.59 -5.36 -24.11
C LEU A 54 8.31 -5.49 -23.26
N LEU A 55 7.77 -6.70 -23.15
CA LEU A 55 6.52 -6.98 -22.43
C LEU A 55 6.76 -7.24 -20.92
N LEU A 56 7.41 -6.30 -20.23
CA LEU A 56 7.06 -6.11 -18.81
C LEU A 56 5.78 -5.26 -18.81
N ASN A 57 4.64 -5.91 -19.08
CA ASN A 57 3.28 -5.36 -18.91
C ASN A 57 3.03 -5.10 -17.43
N THR A 58 3.79 -4.13 -16.90
CA THR A 58 3.77 -3.75 -15.51
C THR A 58 2.72 -2.66 -15.41
N ILE A 59 1.77 -2.87 -14.53
CA ILE A 59 0.75 -1.88 -14.23
C ILE A 59 1.45 -0.71 -13.55
N GLN A 60 1.27 0.48 -14.13
CA GLN A 60 1.99 1.68 -13.74
C GLN A 60 1.03 2.81 -13.39
N TRP A 61 1.37 3.51 -12.31
CA TRP A 61 0.65 4.68 -11.83
C TRP A 61 1.61 5.86 -11.67
N HIS A 62 1.25 7.02 -12.21
CA HIS A 62 1.90 8.27 -11.85
C HIS A 62 1.36 8.75 -10.50
N VAL A 63 2.25 8.90 -9.53
CA VAL A 63 2.00 9.61 -8.28
C VAL A 63 2.48 11.04 -8.47
N LYS A 64 1.53 11.98 -8.50
CA LYS A 64 1.78 13.40 -8.81
C LYS A 64 1.48 14.26 -7.60
N CYS A 65 2.32 15.24 -7.31
CA CYS A 65 2.05 16.22 -6.25
C CYS A 65 1.25 17.40 -6.80
N TYR A 66 0.21 17.83 -6.10
CA TYR A 66 -0.46 19.09 -6.39
C TYR A 66 0.45 20.29 -6.07
N PRO A 67 0.35 21.39 -6.83
CA PRO A 67 1.07 22.63 -6.50
C PRO A 67 0.78 23.07 -5.06
N GLY A 68 1.82 23.51 -4.34
CA GLY A 68 1.72 23.89 -2.93
C GLY A 68 1.78 22.73 -1.94
N ASN A 69 2.11 21.52 -2.39
CA ASN A 69 2.26 20.32 -1.56
C ASN A 69 0.99 19.97 -0.77
N LEU A 70 -0.17 20.22 -1.39
CA LEU A 70 -1.49 20.03 -0.78
C LEU A 70 -1.93 18.56 -0.74
N GLY A 71 -1.17 17.66 -1.37
CA GLY A 71 -1.47 16.24 -1.50
C GLY A 71 -1.08 15.69 -2.86
N TYR A 72 -1.50 14.45 -3.10
CA TYR A 72 -1.13 13.68 -4.29
C TYR A 72 -2.35 13.29 -5.12
N ALA A 73 -2.18 13.20 -6.43
CA ALA A 73 -3.09 12.50 -7.34
C ALA A 73 -2.42 11.22 -7.85
N ILE A 74 -3.22 10.17 -8.05
CA ILE A 74 -2.76 8.88 -8.56
C ILE A 74 -3.44 8.65 -9.92
N GLN A 75 -2.64 8.63 -10.99
CA GLN A 75 -3.10 8.50 -12.38
C GLN A 75 -2.60 7.21 -13.01
N ASN A 76 -3.47 6.44 -13.65
CA ASN A 76 -3.05 5.29 -14.43
C ASN A 76 -2.25 5.76 -15.67
N VAL A 77 -1.06 5.20 -15.88
CA VAL A 77 -0.16 5.63 -16.97
C VAL A 77 -0.78 5.36 -18.34
N HIS A 78 -1.53 4.28 -18.49
CA HIS A 78 -2.07 3.85 -19.77
C HIS A 78 -3.37 4.58 -20.11
N THR A 79 -4.37 4.51 -19.23
CA THR A 79 -5.71 5.07 -19.49
C THR A 79 -5.81 6.56 -19.22
N LYS A 80 -4.79 7.15 -18.57
CA LYS A 80 -4.75 8.55 -18.14
C LYS A 80 -5.87 8.93 -17.15
N LYS A 81 -6.62 7.96 -16.64
CA LYS A 81 -7.66 8.15 -15.62
C LYS A 81 -7.06 8.16 -14.22
N TYR A 82 -7.72 8.88 -13.32
CA TYR A 82 -7.32 9.07 -11.94
C TYR A 82 -8.20 8.25 -10.99
N ILE A 83 -7.70 7.98 -9.79
CA ILE A 83 -8.54 7.46 -8.70
C ILE A 83 -9.55 8.56 -8.31
N PRO A 84 -10.87 8.27 -8.31
CA PRO A 84 -11.92 9.27 -8.11
C PRO A 84 -12.08 9.66 -6.63
N MET A 85 -12.61 10.86 -6.39
CA MET A 85 -12.92 11.37 -5.04
C MET A 85 -14.07 10.64 -4.34
N LYS A 86 -15.01 10.08 -5.11
CA LYS A 86 -16.19 9.38 -4.59
C LYS A 86 -16.40 8.07 -5.34
N THR A 87 -16.88 7.07 -4.62
CA THR A 87 -17.40 5.82 -5.19
C THR A 87 -18.92 5.88 -5.16
N ASP A 88 -19.54 6.12 -6.31
CA ASP A 88 -20.98 6.01 -6.46
C ASP A 88 -21.33 4.53 -6.66
N GLY A 89 -21.33 3.75 -5.58
CA GLY A 89 -21.71 2.33 -5.58
C GLY A 89 -20.58 1.34 -5.30
N SER A 90 -20.79 0.07 -5.69
CA SER A 90 -19.91 -1.07 -5.36
C SER A 90 -18.63 -1.14 -6.18
N TYR A 91 -18.45 -0.26 -7.18
CA TYR A 91 -17.29 -0.25 -8.06
C TYR A 91 -16.71 1.15 -8.21
N MET A 92 -15.40 1.26 -8.04
CA MET A 92 -14.67 2.49 -8.27
C MET A 92 -14.34 2.64 -9.77
N HIS A 93 -14.80 3.72 -10.39
CA HIS A 93 -14.50 4.02 -11.79
C HIS A 93 -13.44 5.12 -11.91
N GLY A 94 -12.55 5.01 -12.90
CA GLY A 94 -11.57 6.07 -13.16
C GLY A 94 -12.21 7.40 -13.51
N ALA A 95 -11.71 8.46 -12.90
CA ALA A 95 -12.14 9.83 -13.15
C ALA A 95 -11.17 10.59 -14.07
N ASP A 96 -11.66 11.68 -14.62
CA ASP A 96 -10.80 12.72 -15.19
C ASP A 96 -10.18 13.58 -14.08
N GLU A 97 -9.16 14.37 -14.42
CA GLU A 97 -8.38 15.15 -13.44
C GLU A 97 -9.23 16.12 -12.60
N SER A 98 -10.35 16.62 -13.14
CA SER A 98 -11.28 17.49 -12.41
C SER A 98 -11.96 16.82 -11.22
N ASP A 99 -12.12 15.50 -11.29
CA ASP A 99 -12.87 14.68 -10.35
C ASP A 99 -11.97 13.65 -9.64
N ALA A 100 -10.66 13.77 -9.86
CA ALA A 100 -9.63 13.03 -9.14
C ALA A 100 -9.69 13.35 -7.63
N ALA A 101 -9.50 12.33 -6.80
CA ALA A 101 -9.31 12.53 -5.37
C ALA A 101 -7.93 13.13 -5.09
N MET A 102 -7.83 13.80 -3.94
CA MET A 102 -6.56 14.27 -3.41
C MET A 102 -6.18 13.42 -2.21
N PHE A 103 -4.96 12.86 -2.23
CA PHE A 103 -4.50 11.92 -1.21
C PHE A 103 -3.39 12.48 -0.35
N ASN A 104 -3.44 12.15 0.94
CA ASN A 104 -2.27 12.11 1.79
C ASN A 104 -1.67 10.70 1.70
N LEU A 105 -0.37 10.62 1.41
CA LEU A 105 0.36 9.35 1.33
C LEU A 105 1.18 9.20 2.62
N GLU A 106 0.56 8.58 3.61
CA GLU A 106 1.10 8.48 4.96
C GLU A 106 2.11 7.34 5.02
N HIS A 107 3.40 7.68 5.00
CA HIS A 107 4.50 6.72 5.12
C HIS A 107 4.42 5.99 6.46
N GLN A 108 4.45 4.67 6.40
CA GLN A 108 4.49 3.80 7.58
C GLN A 108 5.93 3.34 7.81
N PHE A 109 6.45 2.51 6.91
CA PHE A 109 7.82 2.01 6.93
C PHE A 109 8.27 1.62 5.51
N GLN A 110 9.56 1.75 5.21
CA GLN A 110 10.12 1.44 3.89
C GLN A 110 9.32 2.08 2.74
N ASN A 111 8.66 1.27 1.92
CA ASN A 111 7.80 1.70 0.81
C ASN A 111 6.32 1.38 1.06
N TYR A 112 5.91 1.27 2.33
CA TYR A 112 4.55 1.01 2.76
C TYR A 112 3.85 2.30 3.16
N TYR A 113 2.64 2.48 2.64
CA TYR A 113 1.86 3.71 2.79
C TYR A 113 0.39 3.39 3.07
N LEU A 114 -0.24 4.24 3.87
CA LEU A 114 -1.69 4.41 3.85
C LEU A 114 -2.04 5.49 2.82
N ILE A 115 -3.02 5.20 1.97
CA ILE A 115 -3.50 6.15 0.96
C ILE A 115 -4.80 6.75 1.48
N ARG A 116 -4.71 7.93 2.09
CA ARG A 116 -5.86 8.59 2.75
C ARG A 116 -6.41 9.71 1.89
N SER A 117 -7.70 9.66 1.59
CA SER A 117 -8.42 10.77 0.96
C SER A 117 -8.42 11.99 1.87
N ILE A 118 -7.99 13.14 1.36
CA ILE A 118 -7.98 14.41 2.12
C ILE A 118 -9.39 14.93 2.30
N GLU A 119 -10.28 14.72 1.32
CA GLU A 119 -11.65 15.23 1.41
C GLU A 119 -12.53 14.43 2.38
N THR A 120 -12.39 13.11 2.41
CA THR A 120 -13.26 12.23 3.20
C THR A 120 -12.60 11.66 4.44
N ASN A 121 -11.28 11.82 4.59
CA ASN A 121 -10.46 11.14 5.60
C ASN A 121 -10.49 9.61 5.55
N ALA A 122 -11.05 9.03 4.48
CA ALA A 122 -11.14 7.59 4.30
C ALA A 122 -9.86 7.02 3.67
N TYR A 123 -9.50 5.79 4.03
CA TYR A 123 -8.36 5.08 3.45
C TYR A 123 -8.77 4.24 2.25
N LEU A 124 -7.93 4.20 1.22
CA LEU A 124 -8.09 3.25 0.12
C LEU A 124 -7.96 1.84 0.69
N ASP A 125 -8.99 1.04 0.48
CA ASP A 125 -9.15 -0.27 1.10
C ASP A 125 -9.30 -1.37 0.04
N HIS A 126 -8.58 -2.46 0.28
CA HIS A 126 -8.81 -3.75 -0.34
C HIS A 126 -9.63 -4.63 0.61
N PRO A 127 -10.93 -4.86 0.35
CA PRO A 127 -11.88 -5.31 1.37
C PRO A 127 -11.73 -6.76 1.90
N TYR A 128 -10.58 -7.43 1.69
CA TYR A 128 -10.32 -8.84 2.11
C TYR A 128 -11.47 -9.81 1.94
N ILE A 129 -12.24 -9.63 0.87
CA ILE A 129 -13.23 -10.60 0.52
C ILE A 129 -12.44 -11.65 -0.28
N GLU A 130 -12.39 -12.87 0.22
CA GLU A 130 -12.07 -14.07 -0.56
C GLU A 130 -13.11 -14.20 -1.66
N LEU A 131 -13.01 -13.35 -2.67
CA LEU A 131 -13.72 -13.51 -3.91
C LEU A 131 -12.86 -14.47 -4.72
N ASP A 132 -13.48 -15.58 -5.08
CA ASP A 132 -12.96 -16.71 -5.88
C ASP A 132 -12.59 -16.30 -7.33
N GLY A 133 -12.14 -15.05 -7.51
CA GLY A 133 -12.06 -14.34 -8.77
C GLY A 133 -10.75 -13.57 -8.97
N SER A 134 -10.39 -13.41 -10.24
CA SER A 134 -9.18 -12.70 -10.67
C SER A 134 -9.20 -11.19 -10.39
N TYR A 135 -10.34 -10.63 -9.96
CA TYR A 135 -10.56 -9.21 -9.70
C TYR A 135 -11.21 -8.99 -8.34
N THR A 136 -10.70 -8.03 -7.58
CA THR A 136 -11.32 -7.55 -6.35
C THR A 136 -11.48 -6.02 -6.42
N PRO A 137 -12.70 -5.47 -6.27
CA PRO A 137 -12.89 -4.03 -6.27
C PRO A 137 -12.21 -3.39 -5.06
N VAL A 138 -11.55 -2.25 -5.27
CA VAL A 138 -11.07 -1.39 -4.17
C VAL A 138 -12.13 -0.36 -3.82
N GLY A 139 -12.11 0.06 -2.56
CA GLY A 139 -13.04 1.06 -2.04
C GLY A 139 -12.36 2.05 -1.10
N PHE A 140 -13.17 2.78 -0.36
CA PHE A 140 -12.69 3.64 0.72
C PHE A 140 -13.35 3.23 2.03
N THR A 141 -12.56 3.17 3.10
CA THR A 141 -13.02 2.77 4.43
C THR A 141 -12.67 3.82 5.48
N ASN A 142 -13.55 3.98 6.46
CA ASN A 142 -13.34 4.78 7.67
C ASN A 142 -13.12 3.90 8.91
N LYS A 143 -12.86 2.60 8.72
CA LYS A 143 -12.72 1.67 9.85
C LYS A 143 -11.51 2.03 10.70
N ASP A 144 -11.65 1.81 12.01
CA ASP A 144 -10.59 2.02 12.99
C ASP A 144 -9.41 1.04 12.82
N THR A 145 -9.64 -0.08 12.12
CA THR A 145 -8.61 -1.08 11.83
C THR A 145 -8.08 -0.90 10.41
N PRO A 146 -6.75 -0.72 10.22
CA PRO A 146 -6.14 -0.48 8.91
C PRO A 146 -5.93 -1.76 8.08
N GLN A 147 -6.51 -2.89 8.50
CA GLN A 147 -6.44 -4.12 7.72
C GLN A 147 -7.10 -3.89 6.36
N GLY A 148 -6.32 -3.98 5.28
CA GLY A 148 -6.79 -3.77 3.91
C GLY A 148 -6.31 -2.46 3.31
N CYS A 149 -5.70 -1.61 4.13
CA CYS A 149 -5.37 -0.25 3.77
C CYS A 149 -3.86 -0.02 3.54
N PHE A 150 -3.04 -1.04 3.75
CA PHE A 150 -1.59 -0.94 3.57
C PHE A 150 -1.20 -1.26 2.13
N TRP A 151 -0.57 -0.27 1.49
CA TRP A 151 -0.14 -0.34 0.10
C TRP A 151 1.37 -0.21 -0.01
N ARG A 152 1.98 -1.11 -0.79
CA ARG A 152 3.40 -1.04 -1.15
C ARG A 152 3.58 -0.26 -2.44
N LEU A 153 4.30 0.86 -2.41
CA LEU A 153 4.56 1.73 -3.56
C LEU A 153 6.00 1.52 -4.04
N GLU A 154 6.17 0.76 -5.13
CA GLU A 154 7.48 0.45 -5.71
C GLU A 154 7.80 1.45 -6.82
N LYS A 155 8.80 2.30 -6.59
CA LYS A 155 9.21 3.31 -7.57
C LYS A 155 9.86 2.64 -8.78
N ILE A 156 9.42 3.03 -9.97
CA ILE A 156 9.98 2.58 -11.25
C ILE A 156 10.92 3.65 -11.81
N ASN A 157 10.48 4.91 -11.84
CA ASN A 157 11.26 6.04 -12.33
C ASN A 157 10.67 7.38 -11.84
N ASP A 158 11.36 8.49 -12.16
CA ASP A 158 10.94 9.85 -11.78
C ASP A 158 9.89 10.48 -12.71
N ASN A 159 9.42 9.77 -13.74
CA ASN A 159 8.45 10.33 -14.68
C ASN A 159 7.08 10.47 -14.01
N THR A 160 6.55 11.68 -13.96
CA THR A 160 5.21 11.97 -13.44
C THR A 160 4.17 12.18 -14.54
N GLY A 161 4.56 12.08 -15.81
CA GLY A 161 3.73 12.54 -16.92
C GLY A 161 3.50 14.06 -16.86
N SER A 162 2.35 14.52 -17.34
CA SER A 162 1.99 15.94 -17.32
C SER A 162 1.77 16.47 -15.90
N VAL A 163 2.11 17.74 -15.70
CA VAL A 163 1.85 18.48 -14.45
C VAL A 163 0.35 18.61 -14.22
N LEU A 164 -0.08 18.50 -12.95
CA LEU A 164 -1.46 18.72 -12.54
C LEU A 164 -1.87 20.18 -12.72
N LYS A 165 -3.09 20.40 -13.19
CA LYS A 165 -3.69 21.73 -13.26
C LYS A 165 -3.96 22.24 -11.84
N PRO A 166 -3.78 23.55 -11.58
CA PRO A 166 -4.24 24.15 -10.34
C PRO A 166 -5.74 23.88 -10.16
N ARG A 167 -6.12 23.27 -9.03
CA ARG A 167 -7.52 23.00 -8.74
C ARG A 167 -8.19 24.35 -8.47
N ARG A 168 -9.19 24.72 -9.29
CA ARG A 168 -10.06 25.85 -8.94
C ARG A 168 -10.76 25.47 -7.64
N ASN A 169 -10.53 26.25 -6.58
CA ASN A 169 -11.26 26.11 -5.33
C ASN A 169 -12.77 26.18 -5.65
N LYS A 170 -13.44 25.04 -5.75
CA LYS A 170 -14.88 25.01 -5.55
C LYS A 170 -15.07 25.41 -4.09
N PRO A 171 -15.91 26.40 -3.78
CA PRO A 171 -16.16 26.78 -2.40
C PRO A 171 -16.64 25.53 -1.67
N ILE A 172 -15.81 25.07 -0.73
CA ILE A 172 -16.18 24.06 0.25
C ILE A 172 -17.42 24.62 0.95
N SER A 173 -18.55 23.94 0.83
CA SER A 173 -19.72 24.22 1.63
C SER A 173 -19.29 24.23 3.10
N LYS A 174 -19.47 25.39 3.75
CA LYS A 174 -19.02 25.74 5.10
C LYS A 174 -18.94 24.53 6.05
N PRO A 175 -17.81 24.30 6.73
CA PRO A 175 -17.83 23.55 7.99
C PRO A 175 -18.60 24.38 9.03
N PRO A 176 -19.31 23.76 9.98
CA PRO A 176 -19.83 24.50 11.12
C PRO A 176 -18.66 25.05 11.95
N GLU A 177 -18.57 26.39 12.03
CA GLU A 177 -17.91 27.15 13.11
C GLU A 177 -18.46 26.64 14.46
N SER A 178 -17.73 26.49 15.56
CA SER A 178 -16.40 26.93 15.97
C SER A 178 -16.07 26.25 17.32
N GLN A 179 -14.79 26.15 17.72
CA GLN A 179 -14.25 26.85 18.89
C GLN A 179 -12.73 26.64 19.07
N PRO A 180 -12.02 27.55 19.78
CA PRO A 180 -10.62 27.85 19.54
C PRO A 180 -9.64 27.38 20.63
N ASN A 181 -8.36 27.41 20.22
CA ASN A 181 -7.12 27.47 20.99
C ASN A 181 -6.64 26.19 21.72
N THR A 182 -5.56 25.64 21.20
CA THR A 182 -4.34 25.46 22.01
C THR A 182 -3.12 25.47 21.10
N SER A 183 -2.21 26.41 21.38
CA SER A 183 -0.86 26.47 20.82
C SER A 183 -0.11 25.18 21.12
N PHE A 184 0.17 24.36 20.12
CA PHE A 184 1.15 23.26 20.24
C PHE A 184 2.53 23.76 19.82
N GLN A 185 3.24 24.30 20.80
CA GLN A 185 4.67 24.51 20.77
C GLN A 185 5.30 23.26 21.40
N GLY A 186 6.01 22.45 20.61
CA GLY A 186 6.71 21.27 21.12
C GLY A 186 6.94 20.21 20.06
N SER A 187 8.16 20.19 19.51
CA SER A 187 8.75 19.02 18.86
C SER A 187 8.51 17.79 19.73
N SER A 188 7.55 16.96 19.35
CA SER A 188 7.24 15.70 20.02
C SER A 188 7.31 14.60 18.99
N SER A 189 8.36 13.79 19.11
CA SER A 189 8.33 12.41 18.65
C SER A 189 7.01 11.81 19.15
N VAL A 190 6.20 11.23 18.26
CA VAL A 190 4.92 10.59 18.62
C VAL A 190 5.14 9.48 19.66
N TYR A 191 6.36 8.93 19.71
CA TYR A 191 6.79 8.02 20.75
C TYR A 191 7.88 8.67 21.60
N THR A 192 7.59 8.88 22.88
CA THR A 192 8.56 9.33 23.89
C THR A 192 9.54 8.22 24.30
N ASP A 193 9.29 6.99 23.87
CA ASP A 193 10.02 5.78 24.29
C ASP A 193 10.04 4.79 23.12
N ASP A 194 11.23 4.32 22.76
CA ASP A 194 11.49 3.36 21.69
C ASP A 194 10.67 2.07 21.87
N VAL A 195 10.30 1.73 23.11
CA VAL A 195 9.44 0.58 23.44
C VAL A 195 8.10 0.64 22.71
N TYR A 196 7.46 1.81 22.62
CA TYR A 196 6.16 1.91 21.93
C TYR A 196 6.31 1.82 20.40
N LEU A 197 7.40 2.36 19.85
CA LEU A 197 7.74 2.22 18.44
C LEU A 197 7.97 0.74 18.06
N TYR A 198 8.72 0.00 18.87
CA TYR A 198 8.92 -1.44 18.66
C TYR A 198 7.63 -2.24 18.84
N THR A 199 6.77 -1.87 19.79
CA THR A 199 5.45 -2.50 19.97
C THR A 199 4.60 -2.33 18.70
N ASP A 200 4.55 -1.11 18.16
CA ASP A 200 3.75 -0.81 16.97
C ASP A 200 4.28 -1.58 15.74
N MET A 201 5.60 -1.62 15.56
CA MET A 201 6.24 -2.42 14.51
C MET A 201 6.04 -3.93 14.67
N LEU A 202 5.88 -4.45 15.88
CA LEU A 202 5.74 -5.90 16.11
C LEU A 202 4.29 -6.38 16.00
N PHE A 203 3.33 -5.56 16.44
CA PHE A 203 1.94 -5.99 16.59
C PHE A 203 0.98 -5.41 15.54
N ASN A 204 1.38 -4.39 14.78
CA ASN A 204 0.55 -3.80 13.71
C ASN A 204 1.06 -4.10 12.28
N MET A 205 2.00 -5.05 12.11
CA MET A 205 2.42 -5.50 10.78
C MET A 205 1.46 -6.55 10.18
N PRO A 206 1.18 -6.51 8.87
CA PRO A 206 0.48 -7.60 8.18
C PRO A 206 1.26 -8.90 8.36
N ARG A 207 0.56 -10.05 8.40
CA ARG A 207 0.99 -11.36 8.92
C ARG A 207 2.16 -12.05 8.16
N MET A 208 3.15 -11.32 7.70
CA MET A 208 4.39 -11.88 7.20
C MET A 208 5.25 -12.41 8.35
N PRO A 209 6.01 -13.49 8.14
CA PRO A 209 7.05 -13.90 9.08
C PRO A 209 8.01 -12.73 9.31
N PHE A 210 8.32 -12.42 10.57
CA PHE A 210 9.30 -11.39 10.88
C PHE A 210 10.62 -11.68 10.15
N THR A 211 11.18 -10.67 9.49
CA THR A 211 12.54 -10.74 8.95
C THR A 211 13.53 -10.96 10.09
N ARG A 212 14.73 -11.46 9.78
CA ARG A 212 15.75 -11.71 10.81
C ARG A 212 16.04 -10.47 11.67
N ASP A 213 16.14 -9.30 11.06
CA ASP A 213 16.37 -8.04 11.76
C ASP A 213 15.18 -7.64 12.65
N GLN A 214 13.95 -7.89 12.20
CA GLN A 214 12.75 -7.68 13.01
C GLN A 214 12.69 -8.65 14.20
N ARG A 215 13.08 -9.91 14.01
CA ARG A 215 13.21 -10.88 15.12
C ARG A 215 14.25 -10.42 16.13
N VAL A 216 15.40 -9.90 15.67
CA VAL A 216 16.44 -9.33 16.57
C VAL A 216 15.88 -8.15 17.34
N ALA A 217 15.18 -7.22 16.68
CA ALA A 217 14.55 -6.07 17.33
C ALA A 217 13.49 -6.51 18.35
N ALA A 218 12.67 -7.51 18.04
CA ALA A 218 11.66 -8.07 18.95
C ALA A 218 12.28 -8.65 20.23
N LEU A 219 13.36 -9.43 20.08
CA LEU A 219 14.06 -10.02 21.20
C LEU A 219 14.76 -8.95 22.05
N ASP A 220 15.36 -7.94 21.42
CA ASP A 220 15.99 -6.84 22.16
C ASP A 220 14.95 -6.00 22.93
N TRP A 221 13.80 -5.75 22.32
CA TRP A 221 12.66 -5.10 22.96
C TRP A 221 12.15 -5.88 24.17
N ALA A 222 11.96 -7.20 24.04
CA ALA A 222 11.55 -8.04 25.16
C ALA A 222 12.54 -7.98 26.34
N ARG A 223 13.85 -7.96 26.07
CA ARG A 223 14.88 -7.80 27.11
C ARG A 223 14.79 -6.44 27.81
N LYS A 224 14.60 -5.37 27.03
CA LYS A 224 14.45 -4.00 27.56
C LYS A 224 13.22 -3.85 28.44
N LEU A 225 12.16 -4.61 28.17
CA LEU A 225 10.97 -4.70 29.02
C LEU A 225 11.16 -5.55 30.28
N GLY A 226 12.37 -6.07 30.52
CA GLY A 226 12.67 -6.88 31.69
C GLY A 226 12.18 -8.33 31.60
N ALA A 227 11.82 -8.81 30.40
CA ALA A 227 11.50 -10.22 30.22
C ALA A 227 12.76 -11.05 30.53
N THR A 228 12.58 -12.08 31.36
CA THR A 228 13.64 -13.04 31.67
C THR A 228 13.59 -14.20 30.68
N ASN A 229 14.74 -14.84 30.42
CA ASN A 229 14.86 -15.98 29.50
C ASN A 229 14.50 -15.69 28.03
N VAL A 230 14.76 -14.48 27.55
CA VAL A 230 14.57 -14.16 26.13
C VAL A 230 15.59 -14.94 25.28
N PRO A 231 15.14 -15.78 24.33
CA PRO A 231 16.04 -16.58 23.50
C PRO A 231 16.96 -15.71 22.66
N THR A 232 18.08 -16.27 22.21
CA THR A 232 18.95 -15.59 21.25
C THR A 232 18.43 -15.78 19.83
N ILE A 233 18.87 -14.92 18.90
CA ILE A 233 18.47 -15.08 17.50
C ILE A 233 19.01 -16.40 16.92
N GLU A 234 20.19 -16.85 17.36
CA GLU A 234 20.79 -18.13 16.97
C GLU A 234 19.96 -19.31 17.48
N SER A 235 19.36 -19.19 18.66
CA SER A 235 18.46 -20.19 19.24
C SER A 235 17.21 -20.37 18.38
N PHE A 236 16.70 -19.26 17.84
CA PHE A 236 15.57 -19.23 16.93
C PHE A 236 15.93 -19.83 15.56
N ASP A 237 17.05 -19.39 14.98
CA ASP A 237 17.56 -19.88 13.68
C ASP A 237 17.85 -21.41 13.72
N GLU A 238 18.33 -21.94 14.86
CA GLU A 238 18.52 -23.38 15.08
C GLU A 238 17.19 -24.14 15.15
N CYS A 239 16.18 -23.57 15.83
CA CYS A 239 14.87 -24.18 15.96
C CYS A 239 14.17 -24.30 14.59
N GLU A 240 14.21 -23.24 13.79
CA GLU A 240 13.64 -23.19 12.43
C GLU A 240 14.31 -24.24 11.53
N ARG A 241 15.64 -24.35 11.56
CA ARG A 241 16.40 -25.37 10.81
C ARG A 241 16.01 -26.80 11.18
N ARG A 242 15.78 -27.08 12.47
CA ARG A 242 15.32 -28.40 12.94
C ARG A 242 13.90 -28.71 12.48
N LEU A 243 13.04 -27.70 12.48
CA LEU A 243 11.66 -27.83 12.03
C LEU A 243 11.59 -28.12 10.53
N GLU A 244 12.38 -27.41 9.73
CA GLU A 244 12.55 -27.66 8.29
C GLU A 244 13.11 -29.06 8.00
N ALA A 245 14.14 -29.49 8.73
CA ALA A 245 14.71 -30.84 8.60
C ALA A 245 13.68 -31.94 8.92
N THR A 246 12.81 -31.70 9.90
CA THR A 246 11.74 -32.63 10.29
C THR A 246 10.63 -32.69 9.24
N MET A 247 10.30 -31.55 8.62
CA MET A 247 9.30 -31.48 7.55
C MET A 247 9.82 -32.06 6.23
N GLY A 248 11.09 -31.84 5.88
CA GLY A 248 11.73 -32.40 4.68
C GLY A 248 11.85 -33.93 4.70
N ASN A 249 11.96 -34.53 5.89
CA ASN A 249 12.10 -35.99 6.02
C ASN A 249 10.78 -36.76 5.85
N ARG A 250 9.63 -36.06 5.79
CA ARG A 250 8.30 -36.70 5.63
C ARG A 250 7.95 -37.04 4.18
N ASN A 251 8.74 -36.59 3.20
CA ASN A 251 8.44 -36.72 1.77
C ASN A 251 9.22 -37.82 1.02
N ASN A 252 9.89 -38.74 1.72
CA ASN A 252 10.50 -39.92 1.08
C ASN A 252 9.93 -41.24 1.63
N PRO A 253 8.78 -41.72 1.15
CA PRO A 253 8.40 -43.12 1.29
C PRO A 253 8.77 -43.85 -0.01
N CYS A 254 10.05 -44.18 -0.21
CA CYS A 254 10.46 -45.28 -1.11
C CYS A 254 11.99 -45.43 -1.12
N ARG A 255 12.50 -46.34 -0.30
CA ARG A 255 13.43 -47.36 -0.79
C ARG A 255 13.64 -48.44 0.25
N ASN A 256 13.54 -49.68 -0.25
CA ASN A 256 13.94 -50.96 0.32
C ASN A 256 12.82 -51.68 1.07
N GLU A 257 12.03 -52.45 0.32
CA GLU A 257 12.15 -53.93 0.29
C GLU A 257 11.77 -54.45 -1.10
#